data_AF-A0A7W9X079-F1
#
_entry.id   AF-A0A7W9X079-F1
#
_cell.length_a   1.000
_cell.length_b   1.000
_cell.length_c   1.000
_cell.angle_alpha   90.00
_cell.angle_beta   90.00
_cell.angle_gamma   90.00
#
_symmetry.space_group_name_H-M   'P 1'
#
loop_
_entity.id
_entity.type
_entity.pdbx_description
1 polymer ?
#
loop_
_entity_poly.entity_id
_entity_poly.type
_entity_poly.pdbx_seq_one_letter_code
_entity_poly.pdbx_strand_id
1 'polypeptide(L)'
;MNALWWFALPVLLLPVWWHRRKRVQSQAALMATARFLPRTEPKQTRVWRWSDPLLLLVRCLLLAVLIAWLADPVYPWRGDTVVVTAGADKVWVEREVGQAGLAGAERVTLPAAQALSWLHTHEREWTGDARLLVLGDVPMPATKPVFGRAVTVRTQPTVLANVERHVVIASARPQAWRRLFAAQDGVEKIVVDEAPGARTDLIIWDRAGAPPATLRAALWWVTNPAAFPELAKARTLNGLQYADSARGHLWHHPAWPPQDVDAARALLDTWQQLHIGPRPYTLPSQTFAASKGANAPAPSGALRDILLAILVGLFVLERSLAHARRR
;
A
#
# COMPACT_ATOMS: atom_id res chain seq x y z
N MET A 1 -3.04 17.49 15.09
CA MET A 1 -2.21 18.67 14.80
C MET A 1 -1.33 18.92 16.01
N ASN A 2 0.01 18.86 15.88
CA ASN A 2 0.91 19.21 16.98
C ASN A 2 0.86 20.72 17.18
N ALA A 3 0.17 21.19 18.23
CA ALA A 3 -0.04 22.61 18.54
C ALA A 3 1.26 23.40 18.79
N LEU A 4 2.43 22.75 18.81
CA LEU A 4 3.72 23.33 19.14
C LEU A 4 4.48 23.92 17.94
N TRP A 5 4.00 23.78 16.70
CA TRP A 5 4.71 24.29 15.51
C TRP A 5 4.90 25.81 15.52
N TRP A 6 4.00 26.56 16.17
CA TRP A 6 4.11 28.01 16.33
C TRP A 6 5.42 28.44 17.02
N PHE A 7 6.00 27.59 17.87
CA PHE A 7 7.31 27.85 18.49
C PHE A 7 8.48 27.83 17.51
N ALA A 8 8.30 27.27 16.31
CA ALA A 8 9.33 27.29 15.27
C ALA A 8 9.34 28.61 14.47
N LEU A 9 8.27 29.42 14.49
CA LEU A 9 8.19 30.68 13.74
C LEU A 9 9.31 31.68 14.08
N PRO A 10 9.73 31.86 15.35
CA PRO A 10 10.87 32.73 15.69
C PRO A 10 12.19 32.36 14.98
N VAL A 11 12.36 31.10 14.55
CA VAL A 11 13.54 30.64 13.80
C VAL A 11 13.69 31.37 12.46
N LEU A 12 12.58 31.85 11.86
CA LEU A 12 12.59 32.67 10.64
C LEU A 12 13.38 33.98 10.79
N LEU A 13 13.58 34.46 12.03
CA LEU A 13 14.36 35.66 12.30
C LEU A 13 15.88 35.40 12.25
N LEU A 14 16.34 34.16 12.34
CA LEU A 14 17.77 33.83 12.38
C LEU A 14 18.51 34.26 11.10
N PRO A 15 18.03 33.96 9.86
CA PRO A 15 18.69 34.44 8.65
C PRO A 15 18.75 35.96 8.57
N VAL A 16 17.68 36.64 8.99
CA VAL A 16 17.59 38.11 9.00
C VAL A 16 18.59 38.70 9.99
N TRP A 17 18.65 38.16 11.20
CA TRP A 17 19.59 38.58 12.22
C TRP A 17 21.05 38.32 11.83
N TRP A 18 21.33 37.14 11.28
CA TRP A 18 22.66 36.78 10.78
C TRP A 18 23.10 37.67 9.61
N HIS A 19 22.19 37.95 8.66
CA HIS A 19 22.44 38.86 7.54
C HIS A 19 22.82 40.26 8.04
N ARG A 20 22.09 40.76 9.06
CA ARG A 20 22.41 42.03 9.74
C ARG A 20 23.78 41.98 10.43
N ARG A 21 24.10 40.93 11.18
CA ARG A 21 25.35 40.82 11.95
C ARG A 21 26.59 40.73 11.05
N LYS A 22 26.53 39.97 9.95
CA LYS A 22 27.66 39.78 9.02
C LYS A 22 28.17 41.08 8.39
N ARG A 23 27.29 42.10 8.25
CA ARG A 23 27.66 43.41 7.68
C ARG A 23 28.32 44.36 8.68
N VAL A 24 28.01 44.25 9.97
CA VAL A 24 28.74 44.99 11.02
C VAL A 24 30.24 44.66 10.98
N GLN A 25 30.59 43.43 10.61
CA GLN A 25 31.98 42.97 10.56
C GLN A 25 32.71 43.26 9.23
N SER A 26 32.00 43.52 8.12
CA SER A 26 32.59 43.56 6.76
C SER A 26 32.77 44.96 6.16
N GLN A 27 32.54 46.04 6.92
CA GLN A 27 32.82 47.42 6.53
C GLN A 27 34.03 48.05 7.24
N ALA A 28 34.90 47.24 7.83
CA ALA A 28 36.23 47.70 8.23
C ALA A 28 37.19 47.62 7.03
N ALA A 29 36.99 48.47 6.03
CA ALA A 29 37.99 48.65 4.98
C ALA A 29 39.11 49.52 5.55
N LEU A 30 40.27 48.93 5.84
CA LEU A 30 41.52 49.67 6.03
C LEU A 30 41.86 50.32 4.69
N MET A 31 41.49 51.58 4.49
CA MET A 31 42.09 52.37 3.42
C MET A 31 43.57 52.46 3.74
N ALA A 32 44.42 51.94 2.86
CA ALA A 32 45.86 52.03 2.98
C ALA A 32 46.22 53.51 3.18
N THR A 33 46.52 53.89 4.42
CA THR A 33 46.99 55.22 4.74
C THR A 33 48.40 55.33 4.18
N ALA A 34 48.52 55.88 2.97
CA ALA A 34 49.77 56.48 2.55
C ALA A 34 50.17 57.49 3.64
N ARG A 35 51.40 57.38 4.12
CA ARG A 35 51.96 58.01 5.33
C ARG A 35 51.92 59.55 5.36
N PHE A 36 51.23 60.19 4.41
CA PHE A 36 51.32 61.62 4.12
C PHE A 36 49.98 62.38 4.14
N LEU A 37 48.86 61.76 4.53
CA LEU A 37 47.62 62.50 4.75
C LEU A 37 47.39 62.76 6.26
N PRO A 38 46.95 63.97 6.67
CA PRO A 38 46.55 64.23 8.05
C PRO A 38 45.44 63.25 8.44
N ARG A 39 45.51 62.73 9.67
CA ARG A 39 44.57 61.74 10.23
C ARG A 39 43.13 62.21 9.99
N THR A 40 42.49 61.65 8.97
CA THR A 40 41.05 61.75 8.79
C THR A 40 40.45 60.56 9.49
N GLU A 41 39.64 60.82 10.53
CA GLU A 41 38.89 59.75 11.17
C GLU A 41 38.00 59.08 10.12
N PRO A 42 38.04 57.74 9.98
CA PRO A 42 37.28 57.06 8.95
C PRO A 42 35.79 57.28 9.20
N LYS A 43 35.15 58.15 8.41
CA LYS A 43 33.70 58.29 8.41
C LYS A 43 33.10 57.01 7.85
N GLN A 44 32.61 56.15 8.75
CA GLN A 44 31.78 55.00 8.38
C GLN A 44 30.52 55.53 7.68
N THR A 45 30.49 55.44 6.36
CA THR A 45 29.27 55.74 5.60
C THR A 45 28.30 54.59 5.79
N ARG A 46 27.36 54.78 6.74
CA ARG A 46 26.31 53.81 7.07
C ARG A 46 25.24 53.82 5.98
N VAL A 47 25.57 53.33 4.80
CA VAL A 47 24.63 53.23 3.69
C VAL A 47 23.70 52.04 3.94
N TRP A 48 22.45 52.32 4.28
CA TRP A 48 21.41 51.33 4.55
C TRP A 48 20.88 50.75 3.22
N ARG A 49 21.64 49.87 2.58
CA ARG A 49 21.22 49.15 1.37
C ARG A 49 21.15 47.65 1.64
N TRP A 50 19.98 47.07 1.35
CA TRP A 50 19.77 45.62 1.40
C TRP A 50 20.56 44.97 0.25
N SER A 51 21.69 44.35 0.56
CA SER A 51 22.41 43.52 -0.40
C SER A 51 21.84 42.10 -0.43
N ASP A 52 21.61 41.58 -1.62
CA ASP A 52 21.10 40.23 -1.89
C ASP A 52 19.72 39.94 -1.25
N PRO A 53 18.70 40.81 -1.44
CA PRO A 53 17.37 40.55 -0.88
C PRO A 53 16.79 39.22 -1.36
N LEU A 54 17.17 38.79 -2.57
CA LEU A 54 16.71 37.54 -3.18
C LEU A 54 17.26 36.30 -2.45
N LEU A 55 18.55 36.26 -2.08
CA LEU A 55 19.12 35.13 -1.32
C LEU A 55 18.55 35.07 0.10
N LEU A 56 18.34 36.22 0.74
CA LEU A 56 17.70 36.29 2.05
C LEU A 56 16.25 35.77 1.99
N LEU A 57 15.50 36.20 0.98
CA LEU A 57 14.12 35.75 0.73
C LEU A 57 14.06 34.23 0.53
N VAL A 58 14.94 33.65 -0.28
CA VAL A 58 15.00 32.19 -0.49
C VAL A 58 15.27 31.44 0.81
N ARG A 59 16.17 31.93 1.67
CA ARG A 59 16.44 31.30 2.98
C ARG A 59 15.26 31.37 3.94
N CYS A 60 14.57 32.51 3.96
CA CYS A 60 13.35 32.66 4.75
C CYS A 60 12.23 31.74 4.23
N LEU A 61 12.07 31.63 2.90
CA LEU A 61 11.12 30.69 2.28
C LEU A 61 11.47 29.24 2.62
N LEU A 62 12.74 28.84 2.53
CA LEU A 62 13.17 27.47 2.84
C LEU A 62 12.80 27.10 4.29
N LEU A 63 13.09 27.98 5.25
CA LEU A 63 12.68 27.77 6.64
C LEU A 63 11.15 27.77 6.80
N ALA A 64 10.42 28.65 6.12
CA ALA A 64 8.96 28.70 6.21
C ALA A 64 8.31 27.42 5.68
N VAL A 65 8.78 26.92 4.53
CA VAL A 65 8.31 25.65 3.94
C VAL A 65 8.72 24.47 4.82
N LEU A 66 9.91 24.49 5.44
CA LEU A 66 10.33 23.44 6.38
C LEU A 66 9.45 23.41 7.62
N ILE A 67 9.13 24.58 8.19
CA ILE A 67 8.22 24.71 9.33
C ILE A 67 6.83 24.21 8.93
N ALA A 68 6.32 24.59 7.75
CA ALA A 68 5.05 24.10 7.24
C ALA A 68 5.08 22.57 7.06
N TRP A 69 6.14 22.01 6.47
CA TRP A 69 6.29 20.56 6.30
C TRP A 69 6.30 19.81 7.65
N LEU A 70 6.96 20.36 8.68
CA LEU A 70 6.97 19.82 10.04
C LEU A 70 5.64 20.01 10.78
N ALA A 71 4.93 21.11 10.51
CA ALA A 71 3.65 21.43 11.12
C ALA A 71 2.51 20.52 10.63
N ASP A 72 2.69 19.86 9.49
CA ASP A 72 1.69 19.00 8.86
C ASP A 72 0.33 19.72 8.70
N PRO A 73 0.29 20.83 7.94
CA PRO A 73 -0.97 21.47 7.62
C PRO A 73 -1.77 20.48 6.80
N VAL A 74 -2.97 20.16 7.28
CA VAL A 74 -3.93 19.41 6.48
C VAL A 74 -5.05 20.35 6.12
N TYR A 75 -5.08 20.72 4.84
CA TYR A 75 -6.15 21.51 4.27
C TYR A 75 -7.15 20.56 3.60
N PRO A 76 -8.41 20.51 4.07
CA PRO A 76 -9.42 19.71 3.40
C PRO A 76 -9.78 20.38 2.08
N TRP A 77 -9.45 19.73 0.97
CA TRP A 77 -9.65 20.25 -0.39
C TRP A 77 -10.59 19.38 -1.24
N ARG A 78 -10.77 18.11 -0.87
CA ARG A 78 -11.67 17.18 -1.58
C ARG A 78 -13.11 17.37 -1.14
N GLY A 79 -14.02 17.44 -2.11
CA GLY A 79 -15.47 17.42 -1.88
C GLY A 79 -16.05 16.01 -1.95
N ASP A 80 -17.32 15.92 -2.35
CA ASP A 80 -18.00 14.66 -2.62
C ASP A 80 -17.16 13.72 -3.50
N THR A 81 -17.00 12.46 -3.08
CA THR A 81 -16.12 11.50 -3.76
C THR A 81 -16.79 10.13 -3.89
N VAL A 82 -16.68 9.54 -5.08
CA VAL A 82 -17.10 8.18 -5.38
C VAL A 82 -15.86 7.34 -5.67
N VAL A 83 -15.60 6.36 -4.82
CA VAL A 83 -14.56 5.35 -5.05
C VAL A 83 -15.18 4.17 -5.77
N VAL A 84 -14.64 3.80 -6.93
CA VAL A 84 -15.12 2.67 -7.74
C VAL A 84 -14.04 1.59 -7.75
N THR A 85 -14.39 0.37 -7.36
CA THR A 85 -13.45 -0.75 -7.47
C THR A 85 -13.23 -1.13 -8.92
N ALA A 86 -11.99 -1.43 -9.29
CA ALA A 86 -11.66 -1.97 -10.60
C ALA A 86 -12.50 -3.22 -10.90
N GLY A 87 -13.11 -3.27 -12.10
CA GLY A 87 -13.97 -4.37 -12.53
C GLY A 87 -15.46 -4.21 -12.23
N ALA A 88 -15.88 -3.13 -11.54
CA ALA A 88 -17.30 -2.86 -11.33
C ALA A 88 -18.04 -2.57 -12.65
N ASP A 89 -19.29 -3.05 -12.77
CA ASP A 89 -20.12 -2.78 -13.95
C ASP A 89 -20.43 -1.29 -14.06
N LYS A 90 -20.06 -0.68 -15.19
CA LYS A 90 -20.25 0.75 -15.46
C LYS A 90 -21.72 1.16 -15.39
N VAL A 91 -22.65 0.33 -15.88
CA VAL A 91 -24.09 0.66 -15.89
C VAL A 91 -24.64 0.66 -14.47
N TRP A 92 -24.23 -0.32 -13.67
CA TRP A 92 -24.56 -0.37 -12.25
C TRP A 92 -23.96 0.82 -11.49
N VAL A 93 -22.68 1.14 -11.71
CA VAL A 93 -22.01 2.28 -11.07
C VAL A 93 -22.75 3.59 -11.35
N GLU A 94 -23.08 3.90 -12.61
CA GLU A 94 -23.78 5.15 -12.94
C GLU A 94 -25.17 5.23 -12.28
N ARG A 95 -25.88 4.11 -12.19
CA ARG A 95 -27.17 4.03 -11.48
C ARG A 95 -27.02 4.34 -10.00
N GLU A 96 -26.05 3.71 -9.33
CA GLU A 96 -25.83 3.90 -7.89
C GLU A 96 -25.35 5.32 -7.58
N VAL A 97 -24.47 5.89 -8.41
CA VAL A 97 -24.03 7.29 -8.31
C VAL A 97 -25.19 8.25 -8.46
N GLY A 98 -26.07 8.02 -9.45
CA GLY A 98 -27.28 8.82 -9.67
C GLY A 98 -28.24 8.75 -8.48
N GLN A 99 -28.50 7.55 -7.95
CA GLN A 99 -29.36 7.35 -6.78
C GLN A 99 -28.80 8.00 -5.51
N ALA A 100 -27.48 8.07 -5.36
CA ALA A 100 -26.84 8.76 -4.25
C ALA A 100 -26.78 10.28 -4.43
N GLY A 101 -27.18 10.82 -5.59
CA GLY A 101 -27.08 12.24 -5.90
C GLY A 101 -25.64 12.74 -5.96
N LEU A 102 -24.73 11.89 -6.46
CA LEU A 102 -23.28 12.13 -6.53
C LEU A 102 -22.75 12.19 -7.97
N ALA A 103 -23.60 12.53 -8.94
CA ALA A 103 -23.22 12.55 -10.36
C ALA A 103 -22.03 13.47 -10.68
N GLY A 104 -21.89 14.59 -9.96
CA GLY A 104 -20.77 15.53 -10.09
C GLY A 104 -19.59 15.30 -9.13
N ALA A 105 -19.61 14.22 -8.35
CA ALA A 105 -18.56 13.90 -7.39
C ALA A 105 -17.25 13.49 -8.10
N GLU A 106 -16.11 13.71 -7.44
CA GLU A 106 -14.82 13.20 -7.92
C GLU A 106 -14.86 11.67 -7.95
N ARG A 107 -14.42 11.07 -9.07
CA ARG A 107 -14.39 9.61 -9.23
C ARG A 107 -12.96 9.09 -9.10
N VAL A 108 -12.76 8.12 -8.23
CA VAL A 108 -11.45 7.51 -7.99
C VAL A 108 -11.56 6.01 -8.20
N THR A 109 -10.85 5.49 -9.20
CA THR A 109 -10.82 4.05 -9.49
C THR A 109 -9.66 3.39 -8.77
N LEU A 110 -9.93 2.38 -7.94
CA LEU A 110 -8.91 1.68 -7.16
C LEU A 110 -9.06 0.16 -7.26
N PRO A 111 -7.99 -0.62 -7.06
CA PRO A 111 -8.12 -2.05 -6.80
C PRO A 111 -9.06 -2.30 -5.62
N ALA A 112 -9.93 -3.31 -5.71
CA ALA A 112 -10.96 -3.60 -4.70
C ALA A 112 -10.39 -3.70 -3.26
N ALA A 113 -9.27 -4.42 -3.11
CA ALA A 113 -8.58 -4.60 -1.82
C ALA A 113 -8.06 -3.31 -1.18
N GLN A 114 -7.92 -2.23 -1.96
CA GLN A 114 -7.35 -0.97 -1.51
C GLN A 114 -8.40 0.13 -1.26
N ALA A 115 -9.66 -0.10 -1.63
CA ALA A 115 -10.69 0.95 -1.59
C ALA A 115 -10.90 1.52 -0.17
N LEU A 116 -11.08 0.66 0.83
CA LEU A 116 -11.32 1.10 2.21
C LEU A 116 -10.05 1.63 2.90
N SER A 117 -8.88 1.03 2.61
CA SER A 117 -7.62 1.49 3.19
C SER A 117 -7.20 2.85 2.64
N TRP A 118 -7.39 3.07 1.33
CA TRP A 118 -7.15 4.37 0.71
C TRP A 118 -8.04 5.47 1.31
N LEU A 119 -9.33 5.18 1.53
CA LEU A 119 -10.24 6.10 2.22
C LEU A 119 -9.74 6.46 3.62
N HIS A 120 -9.28 5.46 4.37
CA HIS A 120 -8.74 5.71 5.70
C HIS A 120 -7.48 6.59 5.62
N THR A 121 -6.54 6.31 4.72
CA THR A 121 -5.31 7.10 4.55
C THR A 121 -5.56 8.56 4.19
N HIS A 122 -6.58 8.85 3.38
CA HIS A 122 -6.87 10.20 2.89
C HIS A 122 -7.95 10.93 3.70
N GLU A 123 -8.36 10.40 4.86
CA GLU A 123 -9.52 10.87 5.62
C GLU A 123 -9.47 12.37 5.97
N ARG A 124 -8.27 12.94 6.10
CA ARG A 124 -8.05 14.35 6.44
C ARG A 124 -8.16 15.29 5.22
N GLU A 125 -8.19 14.77 3.99
CA GLU A 125 -8.20 15.58 2.76
C GLU A 125 -9.59 16.10 2.37
N TRP A 126 -10.66 15.55 2.94
CA TRP A 126 -12.03 15.91 2.60
C TRP A 126 -12.62 17.00 3.49
N THR A 127 -13.46 17.87 2.90
CA THR A 127 -14.26 18.86 3.63
C THR A 127 -15.22 18.19 4.63
N GLY A 128 -15.72 18.97 5.59
CA GLY A 128 -16.56 18.45 6.68
C GLY A 128 -17.93 17.92 6.22
N ASP A 129 -18.41 18.43 5.09
CA ASP A 129 -19.69 18.11 4.45
C ASP A 129 -19.56 17.09 3.30
N ALA A 130 -18.34 16.68 2.94
CA ALA A 130 -18.10 15.75 1.84
C ALA A 130 -18.75 14.38 2.10
N ARG A 131 -19.52 13.92 1.11
CA ARG A 131 -20.18 12.62 1.09
C ARG A 131 -19.29 11.60 0.38
N LEU A 132 -19.13 10.42 1.00
CA LEU A 132 -18.29 9.35 0.48
C LEU A 132 -19.11 8.12 0.13
N LEU A 133 -18.94 7.66 -1.11
CA LEU A 133 -19.57 6.45 -1.64
C LEU A 133 -18.51 5.51 -2.20
N VAL A 134 -18.53 4.24 -1.78
CA VAL A 134 -17.68 3.18 -2.34
C VAL A 134 -18.56 2.19 -3.09
N LEU A 135 -18.19 1.89 -4.34
CA LEU A 135 -18.95 1.04 -5.24
C LEU A 135 -18.12 -0.13 -5.76
N GLY A 136 -18.69 -1.32 -5.71
CA GLY A 136 -18.23 -2.52 -6.40
C GLY A 136 -17.89 -3.68 -5.47
N ASP A 137 -16.99 -4.57 -5.88
CA ASP A 137 -16.71 -5.82 -5.15
C ASP A 137 -15.71 -5.62 -4.02
N VAL A 138 -16.10 -4.83 -3.01
CA VAL A 138 -15.23 -4.50 -1.88
C VAL A 138 -15.07 -5.71 -0.96
N PRO A 139 -13.84 -6.18 -0.69
CA PRO A 139 -13.64 -7.31 0.20
C PRO A 139 -13.95 -6.94 1.65
N MET A 140 -14.59 -7.87 2.36
CA MET A 140 -14.86 -7.82 3.79
C MET A 140 -13.53 -7.79 4.55
N PRO A 141 -13.23 -6.70 5.29
CA PRO A 141 -12.03 -6.64 6.10
C PRO A 141 -12.15 -7.53 7.34
N ALA A 142 -11.03 -8.09 7.79
CA ALA A 142 -10.97 -8.93 8.99
C ALA A 142 -11.32 -8.17 10.28
N THR A 143 -11.13 -6.85 10.29
CA THR A 143 -11.51 -5.95 11.38
C THR A 143 -12.54 -4.95 10.88
N LYS A 144 -13.52 -4.61 11.72
CA LYS A 144 -14.53 -3.61 11.37
C LYS A 144 -13.84 -2.25 11.13
N PRO A 145 -13.96 -1.66 9.93
CA PRO A 145 -13.34 -0.38 9.65
C PRO A 145 -14.09 0.73 10.41
N VAL A 146 -13.33 1.72 10.85
CA VAL A 146 -13.85 2.85 11.62
C VAL A 146 -13.38 4.11 10.90
N PHE A 147 -14.32 4.97 10.55
CA PHE A 147 -14.07 6.23 9.85
C PHE A 147 -14.58 7.37 10.71
N GLY A 148 -13.88 8.50 10.72
CA GLY A 148 -14.28 9.73 11.41
C GLY A 148 -15.36 10.50 10.66
N ARG A 149 -15.76 10.02 9.48
CA ARG A 149 -16.84 10.52 8.64
C ARG A 149 -17.73 9.38 8.16
N ALA A 150 -18.95 9.70 7.74
CA ALA A 150 -19.87 8.70 7.22
C ALA A 150 -19.39 8.20 5.84
N VAL A 151 -19.34 6.88 5.67
CA VAL A 151 -18.97 6.23 4.41
C VAL A 151 -20.07 5.25 4.03
N THR A 152 -20.65 5.42 2.85
CA THR A 152 -21.61 4.45 2.31
C THR A 152 -20.88 3.50 1.38
N VAL A 153 -21.00 2.20 1.63
CA VAL A 153 -20.49 1.18 0.72
C VAL A 153 -21.67 0.45 0.10
N ARG A 154 -21.72 0.41 -1.22
CA ARG A 154 -22.67 -0.43 -1.96
C ARG A 154 -21.85 -1.42 -2.76
N THR A 155 -22.18 -2.69 -2.61
CA THR A 155 -21.38 -3.76 -3.20
C THR A 155 -22.13 -4.50 -4.29
N GLN A 156 -21.37 -4.91 -5.30
CA GLN A 156 -21.78 -5.81 -6.35
C GLN A 156 -20.73 -6.92 -6.36
N PRO A 157 -21.05 -8.14 -5.89
CA PRO A 157 -20.09 -9.23 -5.91
C PRO A 157 -19.72 -9.53 -7.37
N THR A 158 -18.42 -9.60 -7.64
CA THR A 158 -17.97 -10.08 -8.94
C THR A 158 -18.32 -11.55 -9.00
N VAL A 159 -19.03 -11.97 -10.04
CA VAL A 159 -19.21 -13.39 -10.31
C VAL A 159 -17.82 -13.93 -10.63
N LEU A 160 -17.20 -14.60 -9.65
CA LEU A 160 -15.94 -15.28 -9.87
C LEU A 160 -16.13 -16.24 -11.04
N ALA A 161 -15.29 -16.12 -12.06
CA ALA A 161 -15.28 -17.07 -13.16
C ALA A 161 -15.15 -18.48 -12.58
N ASN A 162 -15.91 -19.44 -13.12
CA ASN A 162 -15.77 -20.84 -12.72
C ASN A 162 -14.32 -21.25 -13.00
N VAL A 163 -13.54 -21.45 -11.93
CA VAL A 163 -12.15 -21.85 -12.04
C VAL A 163 -12.14 -23.36 -12.10
N GLU A 164 -11.77 -23.90 -13.26
CA GLU A 164 -11.52 -25.33 -13.38
C GLU A 164 -10.15 -25.65 -12.77
N ARG A 165 -10.13 -26.63 -11.86
CA ARG A 165 -8.91 -27.14 -11.24
C ARG A 165 -8.66 -28.56 -11.71
N HIS A 166 -7.52 -28.77 -12.34
CA HIS A 166 -7.20 -30.04 -12.98
C HIS A 166 -6.38 -30.94 -12.06
N VAL A 167 -6.92 -32.11 -11.73
CA VAL A 167 -6.33 -33.07 -10.81
C VAL A 167 -6.04 -34.37 -11.53
N VAL A 168 -4.84 -34.91 -11.36
CA VAL A 168 -4.46 -36.21 -11.92
C VAL A 168 -4.19 -37.20 -10.79
N ILE A 169 -4.80 -38.37 -10.88
CA ILE A 169 -4.70 -39.42 -9.86
C ILE A 169 -3.84 -40.58 -10.38
N ALA A 170 -2.58 -40.62 -9.96
CA ALA A 170 -1.68 -41.74 -10.19
C ALA A 170 -1.70 -42.66 -8.96
N SER A 171 -2.70 -43.55 -8.88
CA SER A 171 -2.92 -44.44 -7.73
C SER A 171 -3.29 -45.86 -8.17
N ALA A 172 -2.99 -46.87 -7.35
CA ALA A 172 -3.56 -48.22 -7.48
C ALA A 172 -5.03 -48.30 -6.98
N ARG A 173 -5.48 -47.30 -6.22
CA ARG A 173 -6.83 -47.17 -5.64
C ARG A 173 -7.48 -45.82 -6.03
N PRO A 174 -7.64 -45.53 -7.33
CA PRO A 174 -8.07 -44.21 -7.80
C PRO A 174 -9.46 -43.81 -7.31
N GLN A 175 -10.35 -44.77 -7.03
CA GLN A 175 -11.71 -44.49 -6.55
C GLN A 175 -11.74 -43.90 -5.14
N ALA A 176 -10.78 -44.24 -4.27
CA ALA A 176 -10.68 -43.64 -2.94
C ALA A 176 -10.43 -42.12 -3.04
N TRP A 177 -9.57 -41.72 -3.98
CA TRP A 177 -9.27 -40.32 -4.24
C TRP A 177 -10.37 -39.59 -4.99
N ARG A 178 -11.05 -40.23 -5.95
CA ARG A 178 -12.17 -39.59 -6.68
C ARG A 178 -13.34 -39.23 -5.77
N ARG A 179 -13.63 -40.06 -4.75
CA ARG A 179 -14.69 -39.78 -3.77
C ARG A 179 -14.46 -38.49 -2.98
N LEU A 180 -13.21 -38.12 -2.74
CA LEU A 180 -12.85 -36.87 -2.05
C LEU A 180 -13.35 -35.65 -2.86
N PHE A 181 -13.16 -35.66 -4.18
CA PHE A 181 -13.57 -34.55 -5.04
C PHE A 181 -15.05 -34.58 -5.45
N ALA A 182 -15.69 -35.75 -5.39
CA ALA A 182 -17.09 -35.90 -5.79
C ALA A 182 -18.09 -35.16 -4.87
N ALA A 183 -17.70 -34.87 -3.62
CA ALA A 183 -18.55 -34.21 -2.63
C ALA A 183 -18.40 -32.67 -2.61
N GLN A 184 -17.57 -32.10 -3.48
CA GLN A 184 -17.26 -30.68 -3.45
C GLN A 184 -18.24 -29.88 -4.32
N ASP A 185 -19.19 -29.22 -3.67
CA ASP A 185 -20.01 -28.17 -4.28
C ASP A 185 -19.37 -26.80 -3.98
N GLY A 186 -18.97 -26.08 -5.03
CA GLY A 186 -18.34 -24.77 -4.90
C GLY A 186 -18.19 -24.05 -6.24
N VAL A 187 -17.63 -22.84 -6.19
CA VAL A 187 -17.40 -21.99 -7.39
C VAL A 187 -16.27 -22.53 -8.26
N GLU A 188 -15.43 -23.43 -7.73
CA GLU A 188 -14.39 -24.12 -8.49
C GLU A 188 -14.88 -25.51 -8.87
N LYS A 189 -14.74 -25.82 -10.16
CA LYS A 189 -15.04 -27.15 -10.67
C LYS A 189 -13.75 -27.97 -10.70
N ILE A 190 -13.71 -29.03 -9.91
CA ILE A 190 -12.58 -29.96 -9.94
C ILE A 190 -12.78 -30.95 -11.09
N VAL A 191 -11.83 -30.97 -12.01
CA VAL A 191 -11.79 -31.88 -13.15
C VAL A 191 -10.71 -32.92 -12.88
N VAL A 192 -11.10 -34.19 -12.80
CA VAL A 192 -10.15 -35.29 -12.65
C VAL A 192 -9.76 -35.79 -14.03
N ASP A 193 -8.56 -35.43 -14.47
CA ASP A 193 -8.02 -35.81 -15.77
C ASP A 193 -7.41 -37.23 -15.74
N GLU A 194 -7.47 -37.92 -16.87
CA GLU A 194 -6.86 -39.26 -17.02
C GLU A 194 -5.33 -39.19 -17.14
N ALA A 195 -4.80 -38.08 -17.64
CA ALA A 195 -3.37 -37.88 -17.89
C ALA A 195 -2.93 -36.46 -17.52
N PRO A 196 -1.66 -36.29 -17.10
CA PRO A 196 -1.06 -34.98 -16.83
C PRO A 196 -0.92 -34.15 -18.10
N GLY A 197 -1.21 -32.85 -17.97
CA GLY A 197 -1.07 -31.86 -19.03
C GLY A 197 -0.57 -30.52 -18.49
N ALA A 198 -0.46 -29.53 -19.37
CA ALA A 198 0.05 -28.19 -19.02
C ALA A 198 -0.84 -27.44 -18.00
N ARG A 199 -2.11 -27.85 -17.84
CA ARG A 199 -3.07 -27.25 -16.90
C ARG A 199 -3.16 -27.99 -15.57
N THR A 200 -2.43 -29.09 -15.38
CA THR A 200 -2.53 -29.89 -14.16
C THR A 200 -2.03 -29.12 -12.95
N ASP A 201 -2.95 -28.81 -12.03
CA ASP A 201 -2.66 -28.07 -10.79
C ASP A 201 -2.15 -29.01 -9.69
N LEU A 202 -2.80 -30.17 -9.56
CA LEU A 202 -2.55 -31.15 -8.50
C LEU A 202 -2.30 -32.54 -9.07
N ILE A 203 -1.24 -33.19 -8.60
CA ILE A 203 -0.96 -34.60 -8.91
C ILE A 203 -0.98 -35.41 -7.61
N ILE A 204 -1.87 -36.38 -7.55
CA ILE A 204 -1.91 -37.36 -6.47
C ILE A 204 -1.05 -38.55 -6.88
N TRP A 205 0.09 -38.71 -6.19
CA TRP A 205 1.03 -39.80 -6.38
C TRP A 205 0.91 -40.83 -5.24
N ASP A 206 0.12 -41.86 -5.50
CA ASP A 206 -0.13 -42.97 -4.58
C ASP A 206 0.41 -44.27 -5.19
N ARG A 207 1.71 -44.24 -5.45
CA ARG A 207 2.53 -45.34 -6.00
C ARG A 207 3.88 -45.36 -5.28
N ALA A 208 4.48 -46.54 -5.17
CA ALA A 208 5.78 -46.71 -4.52
C ALA A 208 6.96 -46.24 -5.38
N GLY A 209 6.85 -46.33 -6.71
CA GLY A 209 7.90 -45.92 -7.64
C GLY A 209 8.00 -44.39 -7.77
N ALA A 210 9.17 -43.89 -8.14
CA ALA A 210 9.39 -42.48 -8.42
C ALA A 210 8.61 -42.02 -9.67
N PRO A 211 8.11 -40.77 -9.71
CA PRO A 211 7.41 -40.26 -10.88
C PRO A 211 8.36 -39.96 -12.06
N PRO A 212 7.88 -40.06 -13.32
CA PRO A 212 8.66 -39.71 -14.51
C PRO A 212 9.26 -38.31 -14.41
N ALA A 213 10.53 -38.14 -14.78
CA ALA A 213 11.28 -36.88 -14.62
C ALA A 213 10.65 -35.65 -15.27
N THR A 214 9.84 -35.83 -16.32
CA THR A 214 9.17 -34.79 -17.09
C THR A 214 7.87 -34.28 -16.45
N LEU A 215 7.31 -35.02 -15.47
CA LEU A 215 6.05 -34.67 -14.83
C LEU A 215 6.22 -33.44 -13.92
N ARG A 216 5.31 -32.47 -14.05
CA ARG A 216 5.28 -31.21 -13.31
C ARG A 216 3.85 -30.85 -12.93
N ALA A 217 3.67 -30.27 -11.75
CA ALA A 217 2.42 -29.67 -11.27
C ALA A 217 2.73 -28.67 -10.15
N ALA A 218 1.83 -27.75 -9.87
CA ALA A 218 2.01 -26.79 -8.77
C ALA A 218 2.09 -27.50 -7.42
N LEU A 219 1.24 -28.52 -7.21
CA LEU A 219 1.16 -29.28 -5.97
C LEU A 219 1.12 -30.79 -6.23
N TRP A 220 1.71 -31.54 -5.31
CA TRP A 220 1.74 -32.99 -5.29
C TRP A 220 1.29 -33.51 -3.94
N TRP A 221 0.35 -34.46 -3.94
CA TRP A 221 0.01 -35.24 -2.75
C TRP A 221 0.64 -36.62 -2.85
N VAL A 222 1.48 -36.95 -1.89
CA VAL A 222 2.30 -38.15 -1.90
C VAL A 222 1.89 -39.05 -0.75
N THR A 223 1.59 -40.32 -1.01
CA THR A 223 1.32 -41.30 0.07
C THR A 223 2.56 -42.07 0.50
N ASN A 224 3.52 -42.29 -0.41
CA ASN A 224 4.78 -42.95 -0.10
C ASN A 224 5.94 -41.94 -0.16
N PRO A 225 6.47 -41.49 0.98
CA PRO A 225 7.55 -40.50 1.00
C PRO A 225 8.85 -41.03 0.38
N ALA A 226 9.06 -42.36 0.33
CA ALA A 226 10.25 -42.94 -0.29
C ALA A 226 10.33 -42.69 -1.81
N ALA A 227 9.21 -42.38 -2.47
CA ALA A 227 9.20 -42.00 -3.88
C ALA A 227 9.83 -40.61 -4.15
N PHE A 228 10.03 -39.81 -3.10
CA PHE A 228 10.55 -38.45 -3.16
C PHE A 228 11.60 -38.22 -2.07
N PRO A 229 12.90 -38.28 -2.40
CA PRO A 229 13.98 -38.06 -1.44
C PRO A 229 13.89 -36.73 -0.68
N GLU A 230 13.28 -35.70 -1.29
CA GLU A 230 13.06 -34.38 -0.70
C GLU A 230 12.20 -34.45 0.56
N LEU A 231 11.29 -35.42 0.66
CA LEU A 231 10.41 -35.59 1.82
C LEU A 231 11.15 -36.16 3.05
N ALA A 232 12.32 -36.78 2.88
CA ALA A 232 13.08 -37.36 3.99
C ALA A 232 13.58 -36.30 5.00
N LYS A 233 13.69 -35.04 4.56
CA LYS A 233 14.08 -33.88 5.40
C LYS A 233 12.99 -32.80 5.42
N ALA A 234 11.76 -33.16 5.06
CA ALA A 234 10.64 -32.23 5.01
C ALA A 234 10.32 -31.64 6.38
N ARG A 235 9.81 -30.41 6.36
CA ARG A 235 9.24 -29.79 7.56
C ARG A 235 7.90 -30.47 7.83
N THR A 236 7.56 -30.61 9.11
CA THR A 236 6.26 -31.15 9.53
C THR A 236 5.50 -30.08 10.29
N LEU A 237 4.25 -29.84 9.90
CA LEU A 237 3.33 -28.94 10.60
C LEU A 237 2.00 -29.66 10.80
N ASN A 238 1.57 -29.83 12.05
CA ASN A 238 0.31 -30.52 12.40
C ASN A 238 0.15 -31.90 11.72
N GLY A 239 1.25 -32.67 11.61
CA GLY A 239 1.26 -34.00 10.97
C GLY A 239 1.42 -33.98 9.44
N LEU A 240 1.26 -32.83 8.78
CA LEU A 240 1.52 -32.66 7.35
C LEU A 240 3.01 -32.42 7.11
N GLN A 241 3.66 -33.33 6.37
CA GLN A 241 5.00 -33.15 5.86
C GLN A 241 4.97 -32.36 4.56
N TYR A 242 5.83 -31.35 4.43
CA TYR A 242 5.92 -30.55 3.22
C TYR A 242 7.37 -30.21 2.83
N ALA A 243 7.63 -30.25 1.53
CA ALA A 243 8.90 -29.88 0.92
C ALA A 243 8.71 -29.28 -0.47
N ASP A 244 9.64 -28.45 -0.89
CA ASP A 244 9.68 -27.94 -2.26
C ASP A 244 10.61 -28.82 -3.10
N SER A 245 10.21 -29.12 -4.34
CA SER A 245 11.01 -29.87 -5.29
C SER A 245 11.07 -29.14 -6.63
N ALA A 246 11.99 -29.57 -7.50
CA ALA A 246 12.02 -29.09 -8.89
C ALA A 246 10.75 -29.46 -9.69
N ARG A 247 9.85 -30.27 -9.11
CA ARG A 247 8.62 -30.75 -9.73
C ARG A 247 7.36 -29.99 -9.30
N GLY A 248 7.47 -29.21 -8.22
CA GLY A 248 6.35 -28.59 -7.50
C GLY A 248 6.47 -28.76 -5.98
N HIS A 249 5.46 -28.28 -5.27
CA HIS A 249 5.32 -28.45 -3.83
C HIS A 249 4.87 -29.87 -3.51
N LEU A 250 5.53 -30.54 -2.55
CA LEU A 250 5.23 -31.89 -2.14
C LEU A 250 4.57 -31.86 -0.77
N TRP A 251 3.39 -32.45 -0.65
CA TRP A 251 2.73 -32.69 0.63
C TRP A 251 2.59 -34.20 0.87
N HIS A 252 2.76 -34.60 2.12
CA HIS A 252 2.57 -35.97 2.57
C HIS A 252 1.92 -35.99 3.95
N HIS A 253 0.99 -36.92 4.15
CA HIS A 253 0.48 -37.26 5.46
C HIS A 253 0.37 -38.80 5.58
N PRO A 254 0.77 -39.40 6.71
CA PRO A 254 0.80 -40.85 6.87
C PRO A 254 -0.59 -41.49 6.82
N ALA A 255 -1.64 -40.74 7.16
CA ALA A 255 -3.03 -41.21 7.13
C ALA A 255 -3.71 -41.07 5.75
N TRP A 256 -2.98 -40.75 4.67
CA TRP A 256 -3.58 -40.60 3.34
C TRP A 256 -3.70 -41.92 2.56
N PRO A 257 -4.78 -42.08 1.76
CA PRO A 257 -5.94 -41.24 1.59
C PRO A 257 -6.86 -41.28 2.83
N PRO A 258 -7.61 -40.19 3.07
CA PRO A 258 -8.61 -40.15 4.14
C PRO A 258 -9.65 -41.26 3.97
N GLN A 259 -10.00 -41.92 5.08
CA GLN A 259 -10.96 -43.04 5.10
C GLN A 259 -12.38 -42.60 5.47
N ASP A 260 -12.51 -41.48 6.19
CA ASP A 260 -13.77 -40.89 6.64
C ASP A 260 -14.03 -39.52 6.00
N VAL A 261 -15.29 -39.07 6.11
CA VAL A 261 -15.79 -37.85 5.45
C VAL A 261 -15.18 -36.59 6.07
N ASP A 262 -14.96 -36.58 7.39
CA ASP A 262 -14.46 -35.40 8.10
C ASP A 262 -12.98 -35.16 7.79
N ALA A 263 -12.17 -36.21 7.71
CA ALA A 263 -10.78 -36.16 7.28
C ALA A 263 -10.66 -35.74 5.80
N ALA A 264 -11.58 -36.18 4.95
CA ALA A 264 -11.64 -35.74 3.55
C ALA A 264 -11.94 -34.24 3.42
N ARG A 265 -12.94 -33.74 4.18
CA ARG A 265 -13.25 -32.31 4.25
C ARG A 265 -12.09 -31.49 4.79
N ALA A 266 -11.49 -31.92 5.90
CA ALA A 266 -10.35 -31.23 6.50
C ALA A 266 -9.15 -31.15 5.54
N LEU A 267 -8.89 -32.19 4.75
CA LEU A 267 -7.85 -32.16 3.71
C LEU A 267 -8.17 -31.14 2.61
N LEU A 268 -9.40 -31.11 2.10
CA LEU A 268 -9.83 -30.14 1.11
C LEU A 268 -9.77 -28.70 1.63
N ASP A 269 -10.22 -28.47 2.86
CA ASP A 269 -10.16 -27.16 3.50
C ASP A 269 -8.70 -26.71 3.69
N THR A 270 -7.83 -27.62 4.14
CA THR A 270 -6.39 -27.35 4.28
C THR A 270 -5.76 -27.01 2.94
N TRP A 271 -6.13 -27.74 1.88
CA TRP A 271 -5.67 -27.45 0.52
C TRP A 271 -6.11 -26.08 0.03
N GLN A 272 -7.40 -25.75 0.19
CA GLN A 272 -7.93 -24.45 -0.19
C GLN A 272 -7.26 -23.31 0.60
N GLN A 273 -7.12 -23.46 1.91
CA GLN A 273 -6.54 -22.41 2.76
C GLN A 273 -5.05 -22.19 2.49
N LEU A 274 -4.26 -23.26 2.35
CA LEU A 274 -2.80 -23.15 2.25
C LEU A 274 -2.30 -22.96 0.82
N HIS A 275 -2.95 -23.57 -0.17
CA HIS A 275 -2.48 -23.53 -1.56
C HIS A 275 -3.20 -22.47 -2.39
N ILE A 276 -4.51 -22.26 -2.18
CA ILE A 276 -5.28 -21.26 -2.91
C ILE A 276 -5.28 -19.92 -2.16
N GLY A 277 -5.32 -19.98 -0.83
CA GLY A 277 -5.36 -18.81 0.05
C GLY A 277 -6.77 -18.43 0.48
N PRO A 278 -6.90 -17.57 1.50
CA PRO A 278 -8.20 -17.08 1.95
C PRO A 278 -8.90 -16.29 0.85
N ARG A 279 -10.13 -16.69 0.52
CA ARG A 279 -10.94 -15.96 -0.45
C ARG A 279 -11.57 -14.75 0.21
N PRO A 280 -11.42 -13.54 -0.36
CA PRO A 280 -12.15 -12.39 0.14
C PRO A 280 -13.65 -12.59 -0.11
N TYR A 281 -14.44 -12.50 0.95
CA TYR A 281 -15.88 -12.38 0.82
C TYR A 281 -16.24 -10.92 0.53
N THR A 282 -17.20 -10.67 -0.35
CA THR A 282 -17.70 -9.31 -0.59
C THR A 282 -18.37 -8.77 0.67
N LEU A 283 -18.01 -7.54 1.07
CA LEU A 283 -18.66 -6.81 2.16
C LEU A 283 -20.14 -6.58 1.80
N PRO A 284 -21.11 -6.74 2.72
CA PRO A 284 -22.49 -6.37 2.44
C PRO A 284 -22.61 -4.85 2.25
N SER A 285 -23.55 -4.43 1.40
CA SER A 285 -23.92 -3.02 1.27
C SER A 285 -24.35 -2.46 2.62
N GLN A 286 -23.68 -1.42 3.09
CA GLN A 286 -23.94 -0.80 4.39
C GLN A 286 -23.37 0.61 4.48
N THR A 287 -23.86 1.38 5.44
CA THR A 287 -23.32 2.70 5.78
C THR A 287 -22.57 2.62 7.10
N PHE A 288 -21.31 3.03 7.08
CA PHE A 288 -20.51 3.25 8.28
C PHE A 288 -20.77 4.66 8.80
N ALA A 289 -21.27 4.76 10.03
CA ALA A 289 -21.44 6.03 10.69
C ALA A 289 -20.07 6.64 11.07
N ALA A 290 -20.01 7.97 11.10
CA ALA A 290 -18.87 8.70 11.63
C ALA A 290 -18.61 8.30 13.10
N SER A 291 -17.37 7.97 13.43
CA SER A 291 -16.97 7.55 14.77
C SER A 291 -15.90 8.48 15.33
N LYS A 292 -16.11 8.95 16.57
CA LYS A 292 -15.10 9.71 17.31
C LYS A 292 -13.88 8.86 17.70
N GLY A 293 -14.00 7.53 17.65
CA GLY A 293 -12.90 6.60 17.88
C GLY A 293 -12.03 6.33 16.65
N ALA A 294 -12.37 6.92 15.49
CA ALA A 294 -11.47 6.95 14.35
C ALA A 294 -10.30 7.87 14.67
N ASN A 295 -9.18 7.29 15.10
CA ASN A 295 -7.94 8.05 15.17
C ASN A 295 -7.56 8.42 13.74
N ALA A 296 -7.47 9.73 13.47
CA ALA A 296 -6.97 10.18 12.17
C ALA A 296 -5.56 9.60 11.96
N PRO A 297 -5.28 8.96 10.82
CA PRO A 297 -4.00 8.31 10.60
C PRO A 297 -2.82 9.30 10.64
N ALA A 298 -1.63 8.75 10.86
CA ALA A 298 -0.37 9.50 10.80
C ALA A 298 -0.25 10.22 9.44
N PRO A 299 0.36 11.40 9.40
CA PRO A 299 0.27 12.27 8.24
C PRO A 299 0.94 11.73 6.99
N SER A 300 0.13 11.54 5.94
CA SER A 300 0.55 11.08 4.61
C SER A 300 -0.28 11.73 3.50
N GLY A 301 -0.59 13.03 3.61
CA GLY A 301 -1.37 13.75 2.60
C GLY A 301 -0.53 14.30 1.45
N ALA A 302 -1.14 14.50 0.28
CA ALA A 302 -0.48 15.02 -0.92
C ALA A 302 0.27 16.35 -0.70
N LEU A 303 -0.21 17.21 0.22
CA LEU A 303 0.43 18.48 0.53
C LEU A 303 1.84 18.30 1.13
N ARG A 304 2.05 17.23 1.92
CA ARG A 304 3.35 16.95 2.54
C ARG A 304 4.40 16.61 1.48
N ASP A 305 4.02 15.84 0.46
CA ASP A 305 4.90 15.47 -0.66
C ASP A 305 5.20 16.69 -1.55
N ILE A 306 4.20 17.55 -1.80
CA ILE A 306 4.39 18.81 -2.52
C ILE A 306 5.35 19.74 -1.76
N LEU A 307 5.17 19.90 -0.45
CA LEU A 307 6.05 20.71 0.39
C LEU A 307 7.49 20.17 0.39
N LEU A 308 7.67 18.84 0.37
CA LEU A 308 8.99 18.22 0.22
C LEU A 308 9.63 18.56 -1.14
N ALA A 309 8.87 18.47 -2.23
CA ALA A 309 9.36 18.86 -3.55
C ALA A 309 9.76 20.35 -3.61
N ILE A 310 8.96 21.23 -3.01
CA ILE A 310 9.27 22.67 -2.89
C ILE A 310 10.55 22.88 -2.07
N LEU A 311 10.74 22.15 -0.96
CA LEU A 311 11.97 22.23 -0.15
C LEU A 311 13.22 21.89 -0.97
N VAL A 312 13.16 20.81 -1.77
CA VAL A 312 14.25 20.43 -2.66
C VAL A 312 14.54 21.53 -3.68
N GLY A 313 13.51 22.06 -4.33
CA GLY A 313 13.65 23.15 -5.30
C GLY A 313 14.27 24.42 -4.70
N LEU A 314 13.79 24.84 -3.52
CA LEU A 314 14.32 25.99 -2.79
C LEU A 314 15.77 25.77 -2.35
N PHE A 315 16.14 24.55 -1.95
CA PHE A 315 17.52 24.22 -1.57
C PHE A 315 18.48 24.31 -2.76
N VAL A 316 18.09 23.80 -3.92
CA VAL A 316 18.89 23.93 -5.16
C VAL A 316 19.01 25.40 -5.56
N LEU A 317 17.92 26.17 -5.47
CA LEU A 317 17.94 27.60 -5.78
C LEU A 317 18.87 28.37 -4.83
N GLU A 318 18.83 28.08 -3.52
CA GLU A 318 19.75 28.66 -2.53
C GLU A 318 21.21 28.37 -2.90
N ARG A 319 21.53 27.12 -3.24
CA ARG A 319 22.87 26.69 -3.63
C ARG A 319 23.36 27.40 -4.89
N SER A 320 22.51 27.53 -5.90
CA SER A 320 22.84 28.21 -7.16
C SER A 320 23.10 29.70 -6.95
N LEU A 321 22.25 30.39 -6.20
CA LEU A 321 22.42 31.82 -5.88
C LEU A 321 23.66 32.06 -5.01
N ALA A 322 23.90 31.17 -4.03
CA ALA A 322 25.10 31.24 -3.20
C ALA A 322 26.39 31.00 -4.00
N HIS A 323 26.35 30.13 -5.01
CA HIS A 323 27.47 29.89 -5.92
C HIS A 323 27.69 31.07 -6.88
N ALA A 324 26.63 31.61 -7.48
CA ALA A 324 26.69 32.78 -8.37
C ALA A 324 27.28 34.00 -7.66
N ARG A 325 27.00 34.18 -6.37
CA ARG A 325 27.58 35.24 -5.55
C ARG A 325 29.08 35.07 -5.25
N ARG A 326 29.59 33.84 -5.24
CA ARG A 326 31.01 33.56 -4.92
C ARG A 326 31.93 33.78 -6.13
N ARG A 327 31.37 33.81 -7.33
CA ARG A 327 32.08 34.23 -8.55
C ARG A 327 32.06 35.75 -8.67
#